data_AF-A0A183IAL2-F1
#
_entry.id   AF-A0A183IAL2-F1
#
_cell.length_a   1.000
_cell.length_b   1.000
_cell.length_c   1.000
_cell.angle_alpha   90.00
_cell.angle_beta   90.00
_cell.angle_gamma   90.00
#
_symmetry.space_group_name_H-M   'P 1'
#
loop_
_entity.id
_entity.type
_entity.pdbx_description
1 polymer ?
#
loop_
_entity_poly.entity_id
_entity_poly.type
_entity_poly.pdbx_seq_one_letter_code
_entity_poly.pdbx_strand_id
1 'polypeptide(L)' 'MGFLGRVAGFTRLDMVRNSDVRKSLGIQPLLLQIEKSQLQWLRHVLRMPLQRKAKQLFLANPTGKRPRGRPRLTWCNHI' A
#
# COMPACT_ATOMS: atom_id res chain seq x y z
N MET A 1 -4.46 9.60 18.29
CA MET A 1 -5.20 10.35 17.25
C MET A 1 -5.85 11.58 17.88
N GLY A 2 -5.11 12.68 18.07
CA GLY A 2 -5.60 13.82 18.86
C GLY A 2 -6.73 14.63 18.21
N PHE A 3 -6.88 14.59 16.89
CA PHE A 3 -7.99 15.24 16.19
C PHE A 3 -9.30 14.46 16.37
N LEU A 4 -9.32 13.18 15.97
CA LEU A 4 -10.52 12.35 16.07
C LEU A 4 -10.99 12.15 17.52
N GLY A 5 -10.06 12.05 18.47
CA GLY A 5 -10.41 12.00 19.89
C GLY A 5 -11.22 13.23 20.31
N ARG A 6 -10.74 14.44 19.97
CA ARG A 6 -11.45 15.70 20.28
C ARG A 6 -12.81 15.80 19.59
N VAL A 7 -12.91 15.40 18.32
CA VAL A 7 -14.19 15.37 17.59
C VAL A 7 -15.20 14.41 18.26
N ALA A 8 -14.71 13.28 18.77
CA ALA A 8 -15.53 12.31 19.51
C ALA A 8 -15.74 12.68 20.99
N GLY A 9 -15.19 13.79 21.47
CA GLY A 9 -15.30 14.22 22.87
C GLY A 9 -14.34 13.52 23.85
N PHE A 10 -13.41 12.71 23.37
CA PHE A 10 -12.42 12.01 24.21
C PHE A 10 -11.19 12.87 24.49
N THR A 11 -10.77 12.84 25.74
CA THR A 11 -9.53 13.38 26.25
C THR A 11 -8.43 12.31 26.30
N ARG A 12 -7.20 12.71 26.62
CA ARG A 12 -6.11 11.75 26.84
C ARG A 12 -6.32 10.88 28.09
N LEU A 13 -7.11 11.34 29.06
CA LEU A 13 -7.38 10.64 30.32
C LEU A 13 -8.30 9.44 30.12
N ASP A 14 -9.15 9.47 29.10
CA ASP A 14 -10.09 8.39 28.82
C ASP A 14 -9.39 7.11 28.30
N MET A 15 -8.11 7.22 27.92
CA MET A 15 -7.26 6.10 27.46
C MET A 15 -7.91 5.21 26.39
N VAL A 16 -8.85 5.78 25.62
CA VAL A 16 -9.61 5.06 24.59
C VAL A 16 -8.70 4.71 23.42
N ARG A 17 -8.79 3.48 22.94
CA ARG A 17 -8.00 3.03 21.80
C ARG A 17 -8.43 3.75 20.54
N ASN A 18 -7.47 4.05 19.67
CA ASN A 18 -7.77 4.69 18.38
C ASN A 18 -8.73 3.86 17.50
N SER A 19 -8.79 2.53 17.67
CA SER A 19 -9.79 1.67 17.00
C SER A 19 -11.21 2.04 17.40
N ASP A 20 -11.42 2.29 18.68
CA ASP A 20 -12.74 2.49 19.28
C ASP A 20 -13.23 3.91 18.96
N VAL A 21 -12.32 4.90 18.98
CA VAL A 21 -12.60 6.27 18.50
C VAL A 21 -13.01 6.28 17.02
N ARG A 22 -12.37 5.46 16.16
CA ARG A 22 -12.79 5.37 14.75
C ARG A 22 -14.15 4.68 14.61
N LYS A 23 -14.39 3.64 15.41
CA LYS A 23 -15.66 2.90 15.42
C LYS A 23 -16.82 3.80 15.88
N SER A 24 -16.62 4.63 16.92
CA SER A 24 -17.64 5.56 17.40
C SER A 24 -18.00 6.63 16.36
N LEU A 25 -17.04 7.04 15.54
CA LEU A 25 -17.24 7.98 14.44
C LEU A 25 -17.70 7.30 13.12
N GLY A 26 -17.93 5.99 13.10
CA GLY A 26 -18.31 5.26 11.89
C GLY A 26 -17.21 5.21 10.82
N ILE A 27 -15.96 5.53 11.18
CA ILE A 27 -14.83 5.57 10.25
C ILE A 27 -14.31 4.15 10.03
N GLN A 28 -14.25 3.72 8.78
CA GLN A 28 -13.67 2.41 8.44
C GLN A 28 -12.17 2.37 8.76
N PRO A 29 -11.65 1.21 9.20
CA PRO A 29 -10.21 1.00 9.32
C PRO A 29 -9.47 1.29 8.01
N LEU A 30 -8.34 1.99 8.11
CA LEU A 30 -7.51 2.33 6.96
C LEU A 30 -7.07 1.09 6.17
N LEU A 31 -6.80 -0.02 6.86
CA LEU A 31 -6.41 -1.29 6.23
C LEU A 31 -7.48 -1.76 5.23
N LEU A 32 -8.77 -1.68 5.58
CA LEU A 32 -9.84 -2.07 4.66
C LEU A 32 -9.90 -1.17 3.42
N GLN A 33 -9.59 0.13 3.56
CA GLN A 33 -9.53 1.04 2.41
C GLN A 33 -8.34 0.73 1.50
N ILE A 34 -7.20 0.38 2.09
CA ILE A 34 -6.00 -0.05 1.35
C ILE A 34 -6.30 -1.33 0.58
N GLU A 35 -6.86 -2.35 1.24
CA GLU A 35 -7.24 -3.63 0.62
C GLU A 35 -8.24 -3.43 -0.53
N LYS A 36 -9.28 -2.60 -0.33
CA LYS A 36 -10.23 -2.24 -1.39
C LYS A 36 -9.53 -1.61 -2.60
N SER A 37 -8.59 -0.69 -2.35
CA SER A 37 -7.83 -0.01 -3.41
C SER A 37 -6.93 -0.98 -4.16
N GLN A 38 -6.26 -1.88 -3.45
CA GLN A 38 -5.43 -2.94 -4.04
C GLN A 38 -6.26 -3.86 -4.93
N LEU A 39 -7.45 -4.28 -4.50
CA LEU A 39 -8.36 -5.12 -5.29
C LEU A 39 -8.87 -4.40 -6.54
N GLN A 40 -9.22 -3.11 -6.42
CA GLN A 40 -9.64 -2.31 -7.59
C GLN A 40 -8.51 -2.18 -8.60
N TRP A 41 -7.29 -1.92 -8.14
CA TRP A 41 -6.09 -1.87 -8.98
C TRP A 41 -5.83 -3.23 -9.66
N LEU A 42 -5.89 -4.33 -8.91
CA LEU A 42 -5.71 -5.67 -9.45
C LEU A 42 -6.74 -5.99 -10.54
N ARG A 43 -8.02 -5.73 -10.27
CA ARG A 43 -9.10 -5.88 -11.26
C ARG A 43 -8.81 -5.07 -12.53
N HIS A 44 -8.31 -3.85 -12.37
CA HIS A 44 -7.96 -3.00 -13.49
C HIS A 44 -6.80 -3.61 -14.32
N VAL A 45 -5.73 -4.05 -13.66
CA VAL A 45 -4.58 -4.70 -14.31
C VAL A 45 -4.99 -5.97 -15.05
N LEU A 46 -5.83 -6.82 -14.45
CA LEU A 46 -6.29 -8.07 -15.09
C LEU A 46 -7.07 -7.81 -16.38
N ARG A 47 -7.86 -6.73 -16.43
CA ARG A 47 -8.62 -6.30 -17.63
C ARG A 47 -7.76 -5.62 -18.70
N MET A 48 -6.53 -5.21 -18.41
CA MET A 48 -5.65 -4.57 -19.39
C MET A 48 -5.25 -5.54 -20.53
N PRO A 49 -4.92 -5.03 -21.73
CA PRO A 49 -4.32 -5.84 -22.78
C PRO A 49 -2.86 -6.20 -22.44
N LEU A 50 -2.34 -7.30 -22.99
CA LEU A 50 -1.01 -7.87 -22.65
C LEU A 50 0.17 -6.96 -23.03
N GLN A 51 -0.02 -6.01 -23.94
CA GLN A 51 1.00 -5.05 -24.34
C GLN A 51 1.25 -3.96 -23.28
N ARG A 52 0.36 -3.81 -22.29
CA ARG A 52 0.55 -2.83 -21.21
C ARG A 52 1.64 -3.31 -20.26
N LYS A 53 2.63 -2.45 -20.03
CA LYS A 53 3.74 -2.69 -19.08
C LYS A 53 3.28 -3.15 -17.71
N ALA A 54 2.19 -2.57 -17.17
CA ALA A 54 1.67 -2.96 -15.86
C ALA A 54 1.23 -4.44 -15.82
N LYS A 55 0.56 -4.94 -16.87
CA LYS A 55 0.15 -6.35 -16.97
C LYS A 55 1.35 -7.27 -17.22
N GLN A 56 2.30 -6.82 -18.05
CA GLN A 56 3.55 -7.56 -18.28
C GLN A 56 4.35 -7.73 -16.98
N LEU A 57 4.52 -6.65 -16.22
CA LEU A 57 5.22 -6.69 -14.92
C LEU A 57 4.47 -7.53 -13.89
N PHE A 58 3.14 -7.46 -13.86
CA PHE A 58 2.33 -8.28 -12.96
C PHE A 58 2.47 -9.79 -13.27
N LEU A 59 2.60 -10.16 -14.54
CA LEU A 59 2.79 -11.56 -14.97
C LEU A 59 4.26 -11.99 -14.96
N ALA A 60 5.19 -11.06 -14.86
CA ALA A 60 6.62 -11.36 -14.92
C ALA A 60 7.04 -12.20 -13.71
N ASN A 61 7.74 -13.29 -13.98
CA ASN A 61 8.42 -14.09 -12.96
C ASN A 61 9.94 -13.93 -13.15
N PRO A 62 10.55 -12.85 -12.64
CA PRO A 62 11.97 -12.59 -12.86
C PRO A 62 12.81 -13.65 -12.14
N THR A 63 13.53 -14.45 -12.92
CA THR A 63 14.51 -15.41 -12.39
C THR A 63 15.79 -14.67 -12.02
N GLY A 64 16.10 -14.61 -10.73
CA GLY A 64 17.32 -13.99 -10.21
C GLY A 64 17.07 -13.08 -9.02
N LYS A 65 18.12 -12.80 -8.24
CA LYS A 65 18.06 -11.88 -7.12
C LYS A 65 18.71 -10.56 -7.52
N ARG A 66 18.04 -9.44 -7.22
CA ARG A 66 18.69 -8.13 -7.31
C ARG A 66 19.85 -8.10 -6.30
N PRO A 67 21.07 -7.76 -6.71
CA PRO A 67 22.19 -7.64 -5.77
C PRO A 67 21.85 -6.59 -4.71
N ARG A 68 22.23 -6.87 -3.46
CA ARG A 68 22.10 -5.91 -2.37
C ARG A 68 23.14 -4.81 -2.52
N GLY A 69 22.73 -3.57 -2.24
CA GLY A 69 23.62 -2.40 -2.25
C GLY A 69 23.62 -1.61 -3.55
N ARG A 70 24.49 -0.59 -3.61
CA ARG A 70 24.66 0.27 -4.79
C ARG A 70 25.16 -0.60 -5.96
N PRO A 71 24.60 -0.44 -7.17
CA PRO A 71 25.20 -1.02 -8.37
C PRO A 71 26.68 -0.66 -8.42
N ARG A 72 27.55 -1.67 -8.63
CA ARG A 72 28.96 -1.39 -8.89
C ARG A 72 29.03 -0.54 -10.16
N LEU A 73 29.75 0.59 -10.12
CA LEU A 73 30.03 1.41 -11.31
C LEU A 73 30.56 0.47 -12.40
N THR A 74 29.79 0.24 -13.44
CA THR A 74 30.17 -0.65 -14.54
C THR A 74 30.11 0.15 -15.84
N TRP A 75 31.27 0.66 -16.24
CA TRP A 75 31.48 1.23 -17.58
C TRP A 75 31.74 0.11 -18.61
N CYS A 76 32.22 -1.07 -18.19
CA CYS A 76 32.80 -2.09 -19.08
C CYS A 76 31.97 -3.35 -19.36
N ASN A 77 30.64 -3.37 -19.12
CA ASN A 77 29.79 -4.51 -19.50
C ASN A 77 28.93 -4.21 -20.75
N HIS A 78 29.51 -3.50 -21.71
CA HIS A 78 28.92 -3.22 -23.02
C HIS A 78 29.95 -3.56 -24.11
N ILE A 79 30.21 -4.86 -24.28
CA ILE A 79 30.70 -5.49 -25.52
C ILE A 79 29.86 -6.74 -25.72
#